data_AF-A0A2N8E295-F1
#
_entry.id   AF-A0A2N8E295-F1
#
_cell.length_a   1.000
_cell.length_b   1.000
_cell.length_c   1.000
_cell.angle_alpha   90.00
_cell.angle_beta   90.00
_cell.angle_gamma   90.00
#
_symmetry.space_group_name_H-M   'P 1'
#
loop_
_entity.id
_entity.type
_entity.pdbx_description
1 polymer ?
#
loop_
_entity_poly.entity_id
_entity_poly.type
_entity_poly.pdbx_seq_one_letter_code
_entity_poly.pdbx_strand_id
1 'polypeptide(L)' 'MKWLGRLIRFICRDKRTAREQARDRAFITSLNSLQSLRVTPDGGMSIDPDEIREQVISSRRSLKRLVR' A
#
# COMPACT_ATOMS: atom_id res chain seq x y z
N MET A 1 -0.15 -9.65 32.14
CA MET A 1 -0.44 -8.73 31.01
C MET A 1 0.46 -8.94 29.77
N LYS A 2 1.79 -8.96 29.88
CA LYS A 2 2.72 -9.12 28.72
C LYS A 2 2.65 -10.49 28.00
N TRP A 3 2.18 -11.54 28.70
CA TRP A 3 2.07 -12.90 28.15
C TRP A 3 0.85 -13.06 27.24
N LEU A 4 -0.29 -12.49 27.65
CA LEU A 4 -1.53 -12.47 26.84
C LEU A 4 -1.30 -11.76 25.50
N GLY A 5 -0.61 -10.62 25.49
CA GLY A 5 -0.27 -9.91 24.25
C GLY A 5 0.65 -10.69 23.30
N ARG A 6 1.54 -11.55 23.83
CA ARG A 6 2.35 -12.47 23.02
C ARG A 6 1.53 -13.59 22.41
N LEU A 7 0.60 -14.14 23.19
CA LEU A 7 -0.31 -15.20 22.72
C LEU A 7 -1.23 -14.69 21.60
N ILE A 8 -1.83 -13.51 21.79
CA ILE A 8 -2.69 -12.86 20.79
C ILE A 8 -1.91 -12.58 19.50
N ARG A 9 -0.66 -12.09 19.59
CA ARG A 9 0.18 -11.86 18.40
C ARG A 9 0.50 -13.15 17.64
N PHE A 10 0.63 -14.27 18.36
CA PHE A 10 0.88 -15.58 17.75
C PHE A 10 -0.38 -16.14 17.08
N ILE A 11 -1.54 -15.98 17.72
CA ILE A 11 -2.85 -16.44 17.21
C ILE A 11 -3.32 -15.58 16.04
N CYS A 12 -3.16 -14.26 16.12
CA CYS A 12 -3.50 -13.28 15.08
C CYS A 12 -2.37 -13.05 14.09
N ARG A 13 -1.40 -13.96 13.99
CA ARG A 13 -0.32 -13.87 13.01
C ARG A 13 -0.93 -13.96 11.61
N ASP A 14 -0.50 -13.07 10.72
CA ASP A 14 -0.94 -13.08 9.32
C ASP A 14 -0.60 -14.45 8.69
N LYS A 15 -1.65 -15.17 8.30
CA LYS A 15 -1.57 -16.52 7.72
C LYS A 15 -1.34 -16.51 6.21
N ARG A 16 -1.42 -15.34 5.58
CA ARG A 16 -1.18 -15.17 4.14
C ARG A 16 0.29 -15.42 3.83
N THR A 17 0.57 -15.84 2.60
CA THR A 17 1.92 -16.13 2.15
C THR A 17 2.81 -14.89 2.24
N ALA A 18 4.13 -15.10 2.37
CA ALA A 18 5.09 -13.99 2.41
C ALA A 18 4.97 -13.07 1.18
N ARG A 19 4.61 -13.63 0.01
CA ARG A 19 4.39 -12.87 -1.22
C ARG A 19 3.18 -11.95 -1.13
N GLU A 20 2.07 -12.41 -0.56
CA GLU A 20 0.87 -11.58 -0.35
C GLU A 20 1.15 -10.47 0.64
N GLN A 21 1.81 -10.77 1.76
CA GLN A 21 2.21 -9.75 2.74
C GLN A 21 3.16 -8.71 2.15
N ALA A 22 4.12 -9.13 1.33
CA ALA A 22 5.03 -8.22 0.64
C ALA A 22 4.29 -7.34 -0.37
N ARG A 23 3.33 -7.91 -1.11
CA ARG A 23 2.49 -7.17 -2.06
C ARG A 23 1.62 -6.14 -1.34
N ASP A 24 0.97 -6.52 -0.25
CA ASP A 24 0.16 -5.60 0.57
C ASP A 24 1.00 -4.47 1.15
N ARG A 25 2.19 -4.77 1.67
CA ARG A 25 3.10 -3.73 2.17
C ARG A 25 3.54 -2.80 1.05
N ALA A 26 3.91 -3.33 -0.11
CA ALA A 26 4.27 -2.51 -1.26
C ALA A 26 3.10 -1.61 -1.71
N PHE A 27 1.88 -2.13 -1.67
CA PHE A 27 0.67 -1.37 -1.98
C PHE A 27 0.45 -0.23 -0.96
N ILE A 28 0.50 -0.54 0.34
CA ILE A 28 0.36 0.47 1.41
C ILE A 28 1.46 1.53 1.32
N THR A 29 2.71 1.13 1.11
CA THR A 29 3.83 2.08 0.93
C THR A 29 3.62 2.98 -0.28
N SER A 30 3.09 2.44 -1.37
CA SER A 30 2.78 3.23 -2.57
C SER A 30 1.66 4.24 -2.30
N LEU A 31 0.57 3.82 -1.64
CA LEU A 31 -0.52 4.72 -1.27
C LEU A 31 -0.08 5.82 -0.30
N ASN A 32 0.72 5.47 0.71
CA ASN A 32 1.26 6.45 1.67
C ASN A 32 2.24 7.44 1.04
N SER A 33 2.74 7.17 -0.17
CA SER A 33 3.58 8.12 -0.91
C SER A 33 2.79 9.15 -1.70
N LEU A 34 1.47 8.95 -1.86
CA LEU A 34 0.58 9.92 -2.50
C LEU A 34 0.38 11.13 -1.59
N GLN A 35 0.53 12.32 -2.15
CA GLN A 35 0.42 13.58 -1.42
C GLN A 35 -1.04 14.02 -1.24
N SER A 36 -1.90 13.72 -2.21
CA SER A 36 -3.31 14.13 -2.18
C SER A 36 -4.24 13.14 -1.47
N LEU A 37 -3.74 11.96 -1.07
CA LEU A 37 -4.54 10.93 -0.42
C LEU A 37 -5.06 11.44 0.93
N ARG A 38 -6.38 11.55 1.04
CA ARG A 38 -7.08 11.88 2.29
C ARG A 38 -8.10 10.79 2.61
N VAL A 39 -8.15 10.41 3.87
CA VAL A 39 -9.10 9.43 4.41
C VAL A 39 -9.94 10.11 5.48
N THR A 40 -11.26 10.03 5.36
CA THR A 40 -12.18 10.51 6.40
C THR A 40 -12.29 9.49 7.53
N PRO A 41 -12.70 9.92 8.74
CA PRO A 41 -12.94 8.99 9.85
C PRO A 41 -13.95 7.88 9.51
N ASP A 42 -14.91 8.16 8.62
CA ASP A 42 -15.92 7.21 8.14
C ASP A 42 -15.39 6.25 7.05
N GLY A 43 -14.11 6.34 6.69
CA GLY A 43 -13.47 5.49 5.68
C GLY A 43 -13.65 5.96 4.23
N GLY A 44 -14.16 7.17 4.02
CA GLY A 44 -14.20 7.80 2.70
C GLY A 44 -12.80 8.15 2.23
N MET A 45 -12.48 7.84 0.96
CA MET A 45 -11.17 8.13 0.37
C MET A 45 -11.30 9.20 -0.72
N SER A 46 -10.42 10.20 -0.69
CA SER A 46 -10.27 11.21 -1.74
C SER A 46 -8.81 11.27 -2.19
N ILE A 47 -8.60 11.30 -3.50
CA ILE A 47 -7.29 11.38 -4.16
C ILE A 47 -7.46 12.33 -5.34
N ASP A 48 -6.47 13.17 -5.59
CA ASP A 48 -6.39 13.97 -6.80
C ASP A 48 -6.18 13.06 -8.03
N PRO A 49 -7.13 13.03 -8.98
CA PRO A 49 -7.00 12.20 -10.18
C PRO A 49 -5.78 12.57 -11.04
N ASP A 50 -5.32 13.82 -10.99
CA ASP A 50 -4.17 14.25 -11.79
C ASP A 50 -2.85 13.76 -11.20
N GLU A 51 -2.74 13.61 -9.88
CA GLU A 51 -1.58 12.97 -9.25
C GLU A 51 -1.41 11.53 -9.74
N ILE A 52 -2.51 10.76 -9.79
CA ILE A 52 -2.49 9.39 -10.32
C ILE A 52 -2.09 9.37 -11.79
N ARG A 53 -2.63 10.31 -12.58
CA ARG A 53 -2.29 10.43 -14.01
C ARG A 53 -0.79 10.63 -14.21
N GLU A 54 -0.19 11.58 -13.49
CA GLU A 54 1.24 11.87 -13.58
C GLU A 54 2.10 10.69 -13.12
N GLN A 55 1.68 9.98 -12.07
CA GLN A 55 2.39 8.79 -11.60
C GLN A 55 2.33 7.64 -12.62
N VAL A 56 1.19 7.46 -13.31
CA VAL A 56 1.07 6.47 -14.39
C VAL A 56 1.94 6.87 -15.59
N ILE A 57 1.94 8.14 -15.99
CA ILE A 57 2.74 8.63 -17.11
C ILE A 57 4.23 8.47 -16.82
N SER A 58 4.69 8.88 -15.63
CA SER A 58 6.10 8.73 -15.22
C SER A 58 6.52 7.26 -15.15
N SER A 59 5.67 6.39 -14.61
CA SER A 59 5.89 4.94 -14.60
C SER A 59 6.02 4.38 -16.01
N ARG A 60 5.12 4.74 -16.93
CA ARG A 60 5.19 4.34 -18.33
C ARG A 60 6.46 4.83 -19.01
N ARG A 61 6.87 6.09 -18.78
CA ARG A 61 8.12 6.64 -19.33
C ARG A 61 9.35 5.87 -18.82
N SER A 62 9.39 5.56 -17.53
CA SER A 62 10.47 4.77 -16.91
C SER A 62 10.54 3.34 -17.48
N LEU A 63 9.38 2.71 -17.68
CA LEU A 63 9.28 1.35 -18.21
C LEU A 63 9.49 1.28 -19.73
N LYS A 64 9.39 2.39 -20.47
CA LYS A 64 9.64 2.44 -21.91
C LYS A 64 11.02 1.89 -22.28
N ARG A 65 12.01 2.00 -21.38
CA ARG A 65 13.35 1.41 -21.56
C ARG A 65 13.37 -0.12 -21.66
N LEU A 66 12.31 -0.79 -21.20
CA LEU A 66 12.19 -2.25 -21.21
C LEU A 66 11.53 -2.79 -22.48
N VAL A 67 10.96 -1.90 -23.30
CA VAL A 67 10.28 -2.25 -24.55
C VAL A 67 11.16 -1.76 -25.70
N ARG A 68 11.55 -2.67 -26.60
CA ARG A 68 12.34 -2.37 -27.79
C ARG A 68 11.47 -1.77 -28.89
#